data_AF-A0A558J830-F1
#
_entry.id   AF-A0A558J830-F1
#
_cell.length_a   1.000
_cell.length_b   1.000
_cell.length_c   1.000
_cell.angle_alpha   90.00
_cell.angle_beta   90.00
_cell.angle_gamma   90.00
#
_symmetry.space_group_name_H-M   'P 1'
#
loop_
_entity.id
_entity.type
_entity.pdbx_description
1 polymer ?
#
loop_
_entity_poly.entity_id
_entity_poly.type
_entity_poly.pdbx_seq_one_letter_code
_entity_poly.pdbx_strand_id
1 'polypeptide(L)'
;MAGPTTRILAVLELLQANGQMGGAELAERLGVDRRTIQRYITALEDIGVPIVTEQGRYGGYRLVAGFKLPPMMFTDEETFAVSLGLLAASQLGLTNAAPAIASVQAKLERVMPTNLQRRVRGISETTQVILPRREPSRDDRALETLTKATEAMRTVGLIYHSPQHDQIERRIDPYGLVFQQGRWYAVGFCHLRGAMRSFRLDRISGVHLLDDTFLRPAHFNAADFLSESLMYWGPTHEVSLVLHIDHAVSADVENRFFCAGPFEEVEGGLLLNTRTDSFEWFAYWLAQLPFRFTVLKPDGLKAALREHANHLLASCETASSYPIDTP
;
A
#
# COMPACT_ATOMS: atom_id res chain seq x y z
N MET A 1 -13.84 -4.70 46.85
CA MET A 1 -12.85 -5.72 46.47
C MET A 1 -13.15 -6.18 45.05
N ALA A 2 -12.20 -6.09 44.12
CA ALA A 2 -12.38 -6.56 42.76
C ALA A 2 -12.64 -8.07 42.74
N GLY A 3 -13.64 -8.51 41.98
CA GLY A 3 -14.10 -9.90 41.94
C GLY A 3 -13.08 -10.85 41.28
N PRO A 4 -13.29 -12.18 41.38
CA PRO A 4 -12.38 -13.18 40.81
C PRO A 4 -12.12 -12.96 39.31
N THR A 5 -13.16 -12.61 38.55
CA THR A 5 -13.06 -12.33 37.11
C THR A 5 -12.16 -11.13 36.80
N THR A 6 -12.27 -10.05 37.58
CA THR A 6 -11.40 -8.87 37.43
C THR A 6 -9.93 -9.21 37.65
N ARG A 7 -9.64 -10.09 38.62
CA ARG A 7 -8.27 -10.52 38.91
C ARG A 7 -7.71 -11.46 37.84
N ILE A 8 -8.56 -12.32 37.25
CA ILE A 8 -8.20 -13.17 36.10
C ILE A 8 -7.85 -12.30 34.89
N LEU A 9 -8.67 -11.29 34.57
CA LEU A 9 -8.38 -10.34 33.49
C LEU A 9 -7.11 -9.54 33.75
N ALA A 10 -6.87 -9.13 35.01
CA ALA A 10 -5.63 -8.45 35.38
C ALA A 10 -4.38 -9.34 35.21
N VAL A 11 -4.47 -10.66 35.47
CA VAL A 11 -3.38 -11.60 35.13
C VAL A 11 -3.13 -11.62 33.63
N LEU A 12 -4.18 -11.63 32.81
CA LEU A 12 -4.05 -11.62 31.35
C LEU A 12 -3.37 -10.34 30.84
N GLU A 13 -3.82 -9.16 31.28
CA GLU A 13 -3.19 -7.87 30.92
C GLU A 13 -1.71 -7.85 31.30
N LEU A 14 -1.39 -8.31 32.51
CA LEU A 14 -0.04 -8.39 33.01
C LEU A 14 0.86 -9.30 32.16
N LEU A 15 0.35 -10.44 31.68
CA LEU A 15 1.08 -11.33 30.77
C LEU A 15 1.23 -10.72 29.37
N GLN A 16 0.23 -10.00 28.87
CA GLN A 16 0.28 -9.31 27.58
C GLN A 16 1.32 -8.18 27.56
N ALA A 17 1.41 -7.41 28.66
CA ALA A 17 2.31 -6.27 28.75
C ALA A 17 3.78 -6.66 28.98
N ASN A 18 4.04 -7.77 29.67
CA ASN A 18 5.40 -8.13 30.13
C ASN A 18 5.98 -9.38 29.42
N GLY A 19 5.19 -10.08 28.60
CA GLY A 19 5.61 -11.26 27.84
C GLY A 19 5.77 -12.53 28.67
N GLN A 20 6.65 -12.53 29.68
CA GLN A 20 6.88 -13.63 30.62
C GLN A 20 6.98 -13.11 32.04
N MET A 21 6.25 -13.73 32.98
CA MET A 21 6.35 -13.36 34.39
C MET A 21 6.27 -14.55 35.34
N GLY A 22 7.00 -14.45 36.45
CA GLY A 22 7.01 -15.47 37.49
C GLY A 22 5.71 -15.46 38.31
N GLY A 23 5.29 -16.64 38.79
CA GLY A 23 4.10 -16.74 39.65
C GLY A 23 4.19 -16.01 40.99
N ALA A 24 5.41 -15.75 41.49
CA ALA A 24 5.61 -14.94 42.70
C ALA A 24 5.41 -13.43 42.42
N GLU A 25 5.87 -12.97 41.26
CA GLU A 25 5.72 -11.58 40.84
C GLU A 25 4.26 -11.23 40.54
N LEU A 26 3.54 -12.14 39.86
CA LEU A 26 2.09 -12.02 39.66
C LEU A 26 1.33 -11.94 40.98
N ALA A 27 1.70 -12.78 41.95
CA ALA A 27 1.10 -12.82 43.28
C ALA A 27 1.30 -11.50 44.03
N GLU A 28 2.52 -10.95 43.99
CA GLU A 28 2.86 -9.67 44.62
C GLU A 28 2.09 -8.50 43.98
N ARG A 29 2.11 -8.37 42.65
CA ARG A 29 1.41 -7.28 41.95
C ARG A 29 -0.11 -7.29 42.16
N LEU A 30 -0.70 -8.47 42.28
CA LEU A 30 -2.15 -8.63 42.48
C LEU A 30 -2.56 -8.70 43.96
N GLY A 31 -1.60 -8.74 44.89
CA GLY A 31 -1.85 -8.89 46.33
C GLY A 31 -2.59 -10.19 46.65
N VAL A 32 -2.19 -11.30 46.04
CA VAL A 32 -2.77 -12.65 46.26
C VAL A 32 -1.66 -13.67 46.49
N ASP A 33 -2.02 -14.89 46.90
CA ASP A 33 -1.07 -15.98 47.03
C ASP A 33 -0.79 -16.71 45.70
N ARG A 34 0.31 -17.47 45.64
CA ARG A 34 0.73 -18.20 44.42
C ARG A 34 -0.27 -19.28 43.98
N ARG A 35 -1.00 -19.90 44.91
CA ARG A 35 -2.03 -20.92 44.58
C ARG A 35 -3.24 -20.25 43.92
N THR A 36 -3.57 -19.03 44.33
CA THR A 36 -4.59 -18.22 43.67
C THR A 36 -4.17 -17.82 42.25
N ILE A 37 -2.89 -17.48 42.02
CA ILE A 37 -2.38 -17.26 40.66
C ILE A 37 -2.49 -18.51 39.79
N GLN A 38 -2.09 -19.69 40.30
CA GLN A 38 -2.27 -20.95 39.56
C GLN A 38 -3.73 -21.17 39.16
N ARG A 39 -4.68 -20.92 40.08
CA ARG A 39 -6.11 -21.02 39.77
C ARG A 39 -6.56 -20.02 38.69
N TYR A 40 -6.00 -18.81 38.67
CA TYR A 40 -6.31 -17.83 37.63
C TYR A 40 -5.71 -18.21 36.27
N ILE A 41 -4.51 -18.77 36.24
CA ILE A 41 -3.88 -19.30 35.03
C ILE A 41 -4.73 -20.43 34.45
N THR A 42 -5.14 -21.40 35.26
CA THR A 42 -6.05 -22.48 34.82
C THR A 42 -7.38 -21.91 34.31
N ALA A 43 -7.96 -20.91 34.97
CA ALA A 43 -9.19 -20.29 34.49
C ALA A 43 -9.02 -19.56 33.15
N LEU A 44 -7.82 -19.02 32.85
CA LEU A 44 -7.49 -18.46 31.54
C LEU A 44 -7.35 -19.57 30.48
N GLU A 45 -6.71 -20.69 30.82
CA GLU A 45 -6.60 -21.87 29.96
C GLU A 45 -7.98 -22.45 29.63
N ASP A 46 -8.88 -22.52 30.60
CA ASP A 46 -10.26 -23.03 30.44
C ASP A 46 -11.08 -22.20 29.43
N ILE A 47 -10.82 -20.89 29.34
CA ILE A 47 -11.47 -20.00 28.34
C ILE A 47 -10.70 -19.93 27.01
N GLY A 48 -9.71 -20.80 26.83
CA GLY A 48 -8.96 -20.95 25.58
C GLY A 48 -7.79 -19.97 25.40
N VAL A 49 -7.31 -19.34 26.47
CA VAL A 49 -6.08 -18.54 26.44
C VAL A 49 -4.86 -19.48 26.58
N PRO A 50 -4.00 -19.59 25.56
CA PRO A 50 -2.90 -20.54 25.58
C PRO A 50 -1.72 -19.99 26.38
N ILE A 51 -1.52 -20.53 27.59
CA ILE A 51 -0.42 -20.16 28.49
C ILE A 51 0.59 -21.31 28.54
N VAL A 52 1.88 -20.99 28.39
CA VAL A 52 2.99 -21.90 28.63
C VAL A 52 3.53 -21.63 30.02
N THR A 53 3.78 -22.72 30.74
CA THR A 53 4.44 -22.69 32.04
C THR A 53 5.84 -23.27 31.89
N GLU A 54 6.87 -22.44 32.05
CA GLU A 54 8.25 -22.90 32.15
C GLU A 54 8.61 -23.11 33.63
N GLN A 55 9.15 -24.28 33.99
CA GLN A 55 9.61 -24.57 35.35
C GLN A 55 11.09 -24.18 35.53
N GLY A 56 11.45 -23.69 36.71
CA GLY A 56 12.83 -23.37 37.07
C GLY A 56 12.97 -22.07 37.87
N ARG A 57 14.21 -21.70 38.24
CA ARG A 57 14.53 -20.48 39.02
C ARG A 57 14.12 -19.18 38.30
N TYR A 58 14.07 -19.22 36.97
CA TYR A 58 13.61 -18.14 36.09
C TYR A 58 12.33 -18.53 35.32
N GLY A 59 11.67 -19.62 35.74
CA GLY A 59 10.44 -20.10 35.13
C GLY A 59 9.27 -19.15 35.36
N GLY A 60 8.33 -19.12 34.42
CA GLY A 60 7.19 -18.21 34.47
C GLY A 60 6.07 -18.63 33.54
N TYR A 61 5.00 -17.84 33.57
CA TYR A 61 3.87 -17.96 32.66
C TYR A 61 4.08 -17.01 31.49
N ARG A 62 3.78 -17.48 30.27
CA ARG A 62 3.88 -16.71 29.03
C ARG A 62 2.75 -17.11 28.07
N LEU A 63 2.25 -16.15 27.30
CA LEU A 63 1.29 -16.42 26.23
C LEU A 63 1.97 -17.06 25.01
N VAL A 64 1.34 -18.08 24.43
CA VAL A 64 1.82 -18.69 23.17
C VAL A 64 1.57 -17.73 22.01
N ALA A 65 2.62 -17.40 21.26
CA ALA A 65 2.48 -16.67 20.01
C ALA A 65 1.81 -17.54 18.94
N GLY A 66 0.82 -16.98 18.22
CA GLY A 66 0.31 -17.56 16.97
C GLY A 66 -0.97 -18.40 17.01
N PHE A 67 -1.61 -18.60 18.16
CA PHE A 67 -2.80 -19.47 18.25
C PHE A 67 -4.14 -18.75 18.02
N LYS A 68 -4.20 -17.44 18.29
CA LYS A 68 -5.24 -16.44 17.97
C LYS A 68 -4.83 -15.15 18.70
N LEU A 69 -5.23 -13.98 18.20
CA LEU A 69 -5.01 -12.73 18.93
C LEU A 69 -5.80 -12.81 20.25
N PRO A 70 -5.15 -12.76 21.43
CA PRO A 70 -5.86 -12.76 22.71
C PRO A 70 -6.71 -11.48 22.82
N PRO A 71 -7.68 -11.42 23.76
CA PRO A 71 -8.44 -10.19 24.00
C PRO A 71 -7.50 -9.03 24.32
N MET A 72 -7.43 -8.04 23.43
CA MET A 72 -6.59 -6.84 23.61
C MET A 72 -7.45 -5.72 24.19
N MET A 73 -6.94 -5.06 25.22
CA MET A 73 -7.56 -3.86 25.76
C MET A 73 -6.98 -2.65 25.01
N PHE A 74 -7.83 -1.88 24.35
CA PHE A 74 -7.46 -0.65 23.67
C PHE A 74 -8.04 0.54 24.42
N THR A 75 -7.26 1.61 24.54
CA THR A 75 -7.75 2.92 24.93
C THR A 75 -8.63 3.51 23.82
N ASP A 76 -9.39 4.56 24.16
CA ASP A 76 -10.19 5.31 23.18
C ASP A 76 -9.30 5.84 22.02
N GLU A 77 -8.12 6.38 22.34
CA GLU A 77 -7.19 6.92 21.34
C GLU A 77 -6.62 5.84 20.41
N GLU A 78 -6.22 4.69 20.96
CA GLU A 78 -5.74 3.56 20.16
C GLU A 78 -6.85 2.98 19.29
N THR A 79 -8.06 2.87 19.83
CA THR A 79 -9.24 2.39 19.08
C THR A 79 -9.56 3.30 17.91
N PHE A 80 -9.47 4.62 18.12
CA PHE A 80 -9.64 5.61 17.06
C PHE A 80 -8.54 5.50 15.99
N ALA A 81 -7.28 5.37 16.40
CA ALA A 81 -6.15 5.23 15.48
C ALA A 81 -6.24 3.97 14.62
N VAL A 82 -6.61 2.82 15.21
CA VAL A 82 -6.80 1.57 14.47
C VAL A 82 -7.95 1.70 13.48
N SER A 83 -9.07 2.30 13.89
CA SER A 83 -10.22 2.54 13.01
C SER A 83 -9.86 3.41 11.80
N LEU A 84 -9.08 4.48 12.01
CA LEU A 84 -8.56 5.30 10.91
C LEU A 84 -7.62 4.53 9.98
N GLY A 85 -6.75 3.70 10.53
CA GLY A 85 -5.86 2.83 9.76
C GLY A 85 -6.63 1.83 8.90
N LEU A 86 -7.71 1.25 9.43
CA LEU A 86 -8.60 0.35 8.70
C LEU A 86 -9.37 1.08 7.60
N LEU A 87 -9.83 2.31 7.86
CA LEU A 87 -10.46 3.16 6.85
C LEU A 87 -9.49 3.45 5.70
N ALA A 88 -8.26 3.86 6.01
CA ALA A 88 -7.21 4.05 5.01
C ALA A 88 -6.91 2.75 4.25
N ALA A 89 -6.74 1.62 4.95
CA ALA A 89 -6.47 0.31 4.33
C ALA A 89 -7.58 -0.15 3.38
N SER A 90 -8.85 0.12 3.72
CA SER A 90 -9.99 -0.18 2.84
C SER A 90 -9.95 0.63 1.56
N GLN A 91 -9.50 1.89 1.63
CA GLN A 91 -9.37 2.78 0.47
C GLN A 91 -8.16 2.40 -0.39
N LEU A 92 -7.05 1.95 0.21
CA LEU A 92 -5.87 1.43 -0.51
C LEU A 92 -6.17 0.17 -1.35
N GLY A 93 -7.36 -0.40 -1.18
CA GLY A 93 -7.92 -1.41 -2.06
C GLY A 93 -7.28 -2.78 -1.92
N LEU A 94 -6.63 -3.12 -0.79
CA LEU A 94 -6.03 -4.43 -0.53
C LEU A 94 -7.09 -5.55 -0.62
N THR A 95 -7.33 -6.09 -1.82
CA THR A 95 -8.52 -6.89 -2.15
C THR A 95 -8.58 -8.21 -1.38
N ASN A 96 -7.43 -8.81 -1.05
CA ASN A 96 -7.36 -10.00 -0.20
C ASN A 96 -7.67 -9.71 1.28
N ALA A 97 -7.54 -8.47 1.72
CA ALA A 97 -7.80 -8.07 3.11
C ALA A 97 -9.18 -7.42 3.29
N ALA A 98 -9.89 -7.05 2.22
CA ALA A 98 -11.15 -6.31 2.32
C ALA A 98 -12.21 -6.98 3.24
N PRO A 99 -12.45 -8.31 3.18
CA PRO A 99 -13.37 -8.96 4.11
C PRO A 99 -12.86 -8.95 5.56
N ALA A 100 -11.55 -9.08 5.75
CA ALA A 100 -10.93 -9.05 7.08
C ALA A 100 -10.95 -7.64 7.68
N ILE A 101 -10.68 -6.60 6.88
CA ILE A 101 -10.76 -5.19 7.27
C ILE A 101 -12.20 -4.86 7.69
N ALA A 102 -13.19 -5.23 6.88
CA ALA A 102 -14.59 -5.05 7.24
C ALA A 102 -14.98 -5.80 8.53
N SER A 103 -14.47 -7.02 8.70
CA SER A 103 -14.71 -7.82 9.91
C SER A 103 -14.12 -7.16 11.17
N VAL A 104 -12.88 -6.68 11.12
CA VAL A 104 -12.22 -6.03 12.25
C VAL A 104 -12.87 -4.69 12.56
N GLN A 105 -13.20 -3.90 11.53
CA GLN A 105 -13.92 -2.64 11.69
C GLN A 105 -15.26 -2.85 12.41
N ALA A 106 -16.05 -3.83 11.97
CA ALA A 106 -17.31 -4.18 12.63
C ALA A 106 -17.14 -4.67 14.08
N LYS A 107 -16.04 -5.36 14.39
CA LYS A 107 -15.72 -5.78 15.77
C LYS A 107 -15.37 -4.58 16.66
N LEU A 108 -14.57 -3.64 16.15
CA LEU A 108 -14.21 -2.43 16.89
C LEU A 108 -15.42 -1.53 17.11
N GLU A 109 -16.23 -1.29 16.08
CA GLU A 109 -17.42 -0.44 16.20
C GLU A 109 -18.38 -0.93 17.29
N ARG A 110 -18.54 -2.25 17.48
CA ARG A 110 -19.41 -2.82 18.53
C ARG A 110 -18.95 -2.49 19.95
N VAL A 111 -17.66 -2.24 20.16
CA VAL A 111 -17.10 -1.99 21.50
C VAL A 111 -16.74 -0.51 21.72
N MET A 112 -16.74 0.31 20.67
CA MET A 112 -16.47 1.74 20.76
C MET A 112 -17.59 2.51 21.49
N PRO A 113 -17.24 3.53 22.29
CA PRO A 113 -18.21 4.51 22.78
C PRO A 113 -18.90 5.25 21.63
N THR A 114 -20.18 5.61 21.81
CA THR A 114 -21.01 6.30 20.79
C THR A 114 -20.41 7.61 20.29
N ASN A 115 -19.68 8.34 21.14
CA ASN A 115 -18.97 9.58 20.76
C ASN A 115 -17.83 9.29 19.79
N LEU A 116 -17.12 8.18 19.98
CA LEU A 116 -15.99 7.77 19.17
C LEU A 116 -16.46 7.21 17.81
N GLN A 117 -17.52 6.40 17.82
CA GLN A 117 -18.19 5.96 16.58
C GLN A 117 -18.62 7.16 15.71
N ARG A 118 -19.22 8.20 16.32
CA ARG A 118 -19.63 9.42 15.60
C ARG A 118 -18.43 10.16 15.00
N ARG A 119 -17.31 10.27 15.72
CA ARG A 119 -16.09 10.88 15.19
C ARG A 119 -15.52 10.09 14.00
N VAL A 120 -15.45 8.76 14.11
CA VAL A 120 -14.98 7.89 13.02
C VAL A 120 -15.89 8.00 11.79
N ARG A 121 -17.22 7.90 11.98
CA ARG A 121 -18.20 8.04 10.89
C ARG A 121 -18.15 9.41 10.26
N GLY A 122 -18.06 10.47 11.07
CA GLY A 122 -17.92 11.83 10.59
C GLY A 122 -16.72 11.96 9.66
N ILE A 123 -15.57 11.39 10.01
CA ILE A 123 -14.40 11.35 9.11
C ILE A 123 -14.70 10.54 7.85
N SER A 124 -15.27 9.34 7.96
CA SER A 124 -15.60 8.53 6.76
C SER A 124 -16.61 9.19 5.82
N GLU A 125 -17.56 9.97 6.34
CA GLU A 125 -18.61 10.64 5.57
C GLU A 125 -18.14 11.98 4.99
N THR A 126 -17.24 12.68 5.70
CA THR A 126 -16.73 14.00 5.28
C THR A 126 -15.40 13.93 4.55
N THR A 127 -14.66 12.82 4.66
CA THR A 127 -13.37 12.63 4.02
C THR A 127 -13.53 11.72 2.82
N GLN A 128 -13.43 12.30 1.63
CA GLN A 128 -13.31 11.55 0.39
C GLN A 128 -11.83 11.43 0.05
N VAL A 129 -11.33 10.20 0.05
CA VAL A 129 -9.98 9.93 -0.44
C VAL A 129 -10.10 9.54 -1.90
N ILE A 130 -9.68 10.45 -2.77
CA ILE A 130 -9.61 10.24 -4.21
C ILE A 130 -8.31 9.49 -4.49
N LEU A 131 -8.38 8.18 -4.57
CA LEU A 131 -7.29 7.35 -5.09
C LEU A 131 -7.54 7.09 -6.58
N PRO A 132 -6.48 7.06 -7.43
CA PRO A 132 -6.64 6.67 -8.81
C PRO A 132 -7.26 5.25 -8.86
N ARG A 133 -8.35 5.13 -9.63
CA ARG A 133 -9.21 3.94 -9.67
C ARG A 133 -8.40 2.67 -9.93
N ARG A 134 -8.45 1.73 -8.99
CA ARG A 134 -7.85 0.40 -9.08
C ARG A 134 -8.69 -0.45 -10.03
N GLU A 135 -8.08 -1.00 -11.09
CA GLU A 135 -8.67 -2.12 -11.81
C GLU A 135 -8.46 -3.39 -10.97
N PRO A 136 -9.53 -4.07 -10.54
CA PRO A 136 -9.39 -5.31 -9.80
C PRO A 136 -9.03 -6.44 -10.77
N SER A 137 -7.93 -7.18 -10.51
CA SER A 137 -7.85 -8.66 -10.59
C SER A 137 -6.50 -9.30 -11.03
N ARG A 138 -5.39 -8.57 -11.26
CA ARG A 138 -4.08 -9.21 -11.57
C ARG A 138 -3.00 -9.06 -10.49
N ASP A 139 -3.10 -8.00 -9.68
CA ASP A 139 -2.02 -7.59 -8.77
C ASP A 139 -1.83 -8.50 -7.55
N ASP A 140 -2.88 -9.16 -7.06
CA ASP A 140 -2.83 -9.78 -5.72
C ASP A 140 -1.91 -11.00 -5.65
N ARG A 141 -1.97 -11.88 -6.67
CA ARG A 141 -1.05 -13.02 -6.76
C ARG A 141 0.38 -12.58 -7.00
N ALA A 142 0.55 -11.51 -7.78
CA ALA A 142 1.86 -10.95 -8.04
C ALA A 142 2.46 -10.36 -6.76
N LEU A 143 1.68 -9.59 -6.02
CA LEU A 143 2.06 -8.98 -4.75
C LEU A 143 2.45 -10.05 -3.73
N GLU A 144 1.62 -11.07 -3.53
CA GLU A 144 1.90 -12.14 -2.58
C GLU A 144 3.19 -12.91 -2.93
N THR A 145 3.37 -13.25 -4.22
CA THR A 145 4.56 -13.96 -4.69
C THR A 145 5.82 -13.11 -4.53
N LEU A 146 5.74 -11.82 -4.85
CA LEU A 146 6.87 -10.90 -4.73
C LEU A 146 7.21 -10.59 -3.27
N THR A 147 6.22 -10.51 -2.38
CA THR A 147 6.45 -10.38 -0.93
C THR A 147 7.23 -11.58 -0.43
N LYS A 148 6.77 -12.80 -0.74
CA LYS A 148 7.47 -14.04 -0.38
C LYS A 148 8.89 -14.09 -0.96
N ALA A 149 9.06 -13.69 -2.22
CA ALA A 149 10.37 -13.65 -2.87
C ALA A 149 11.34 -12.67 -2.20
N THR A 150 10.83 -11.48 -1.84
CA THR A 150 11.61 -10.43 -1.16
C THR A 150 12.04 -10.90 0.23
N GLU A 151 11.13 -11.51 0.99
CA GLU A 151 11.40 -12.06 2.33
C GLU A 151 12.42 -13.21 2.29
N ALA A 152 12.29 -14.11 1.30
CA ALA A 152 13.18 -15.25 1.13
C ALA A 152 14.48 -14.92 0.36
N MET A 153 14.67 -13.66 -0.07
CA MET A 153 15.77 -13.23 -0.93
C MET A 153 15.94 -14.10 -2.19
N ARG A 154 14.82 -14.48 -2.80
CA ARG A 154 14.77 -15.32 -4.02
C ARG A 154 14.50 -14.47 -5.25
N THR A 155 15.23 -14.77 -6.32
CA THR A 155 15.01 -14.18 -7.64
C THR A 155 13.67 -14.65 -8.20
N VAL A 156 13.01 -13.80 -8.99
CA VAL A 156 11.74 -14.12 -9.65
C VAL A 156 11.84 -14.02 -11.16
N GLY A 157 11.10 -14.89 -11.84
CA GLY A 157 10.76 -14.77 -13.24
C GLY A 157 9.46 -13.97 -13.39
N LEU A 158 9.48 -12.95 -14.24
CA LEU A 158 8.39 -11.99 -14.45
C LEU A 158 8.03 -11.91 -15.92
N ILE A 159 6.78 -12.18 -16.25
CA ILE A 159 6.21 -11.91 -17.57
C ILE A 159 5.62 -10.50 -17.51
N TYR A 160 6.27 -9.57 -18.20
CA TYR A 160 5.99 -8.13 -18.09
C TYR A 160 5.49 -7.55 -19.40
N HIS A 161 4.36 -6.85 -19.35
CA HIS A 161 3.85 -6.07 -20.48
C HIS A 161 4.53 -4.69 -20.51
N SER A 162 5.30 -4.44 -21.57
CA SER A 162 5.86 -3.12 -21.86
C SER A 162 4.95 -2.42 -22.88
N PRO A 163 4.73 -1.10 -22.79
CA PRO A 163 3.95 -0.37 -23.81
C PRO A 163 4.49 -0.55 -25.23
N GLN A 164 5.82 -0.69 -25.38
CA GLN A 164 6.47 -0.80 -26.69
C GLN A 164 6.75 -2.23 -27.20
N HIS A 165 6.48 -3.29 -26.42
CA HIS A 165 6.86 -4.65 -26.80
C HIS A 165 5.83 -5.68 -26.32
N ASP A 166 5.60 -6.72 -27.14
CA ASP A 166 4.95 -7.95 -26.70
C ASP A 166 5.66 -8.56 -25.49
N GLN A 167 4.90 -9.30 -24.68
CA GLN A 167 5.29 -9.87 -23.39
C GLN A 167 6.78 -10.24 -23.30
N ILE A 168 7.52 -9.57 -22.40
CA ILE A 168 8.94 -9.85 -22.17
C ILE A 168 9.08 -10.60 -20.85
N GLU A 169 9.72 -11.76 -20.90
CA GLU A 169 10.16 -12.46 -19.71
C GLU A 169 11.43 -11.82 -19.13
N ARG A 170 11.42 -11.54 -17.83
CA ARG A 170 12.51 -10.86 -17.12
C ARG A 170 12.84 -11.60 -15.84
N ARG A 171 14.13 -11.74 -15.56
CA ARG A 171 14.63 -12.20 -14.27
C ARG A 171 14.97 -11.00 -13.38
N ILE A 172 14.43 -10.98 -12.15
CA ILE A 172 14.49 -9.81 -11.27
C ILE A 172 14.77 -10.25 -9.83
N ASP A 173 15.65 -9.54 -9.15
CA ASP A 173 15.91 -9.68 -7.72
C ASP A 173 15.10 -8.62 -6.96
N PRO A 174 13.96 -8.97 -6.33
CA PRO A 174 13.07 -7.99 -5.71
C PRO A 174 13.63 -7.52 -4.36
N TYR A 175 14.04 -6.25 -4.28
CA TYR A 175 14.64 -5.69 -3.06
C TYR A 175 13.58 -5.11 -2.12
N GLY A 176 12.43 -4.69 -2.67
CA GLY A 176 11.31 -4.21 -1.89
C GLY A 176 10.06 -3.94 -2.74
N LEU A 177 8.94 -3.85 -2.05
CA LEU A 177 7.64 -3.50 -2.60
C LEU A 177 7.23 -2.13 -2.07
N VAL A 178 6.72 -1.27 -2.93
CA VAL A 178 6.33 0.10 -2.58
C VAL A 178 4.95 0.38 -3.13
N PHE A 179 4.09 0.95 -2.30
CA PHE A 179 2.80 1.47 -2.73
C PHE A 179 2.90 2.98 -2.92
N GLN A 180 2.60 3.45 -4.13
CA GLN A 180 2.66 4.88 -4.45
C GLN A 180 1.57 5.22 -5.47
N GLN A 181 0.83 6.31 -5.21
CA GLN A 181 -0.22 6.83 -6.08
C GLN A 181 -1.24 5.74 -6.51
N GLY A 182 -1.74 4.98 -5.54
CA GLY A 182 -2.75 3.94 -5.81
C GLY A 182 -2.21 2.65 -6.45
N ARG A 183 -0.90 2.54 -6.68
CA ARG A 183 -0.29 1.44 -7.44
C ARG A 183 0.84 0.79 -6.67
N TRP A 184 0.97 -0.52 -6.83
CA TRP A 184 2.10 -1.28 -6.30
C TRP A 184 3.24 -1.34 -7.31
N TYR A 185 4.46 -1.20 -6.79
CA TYR A 185 5.70 -1.31 -7.53
C TYR A 185 6.63 -2.31 -6.83
N ALA A 186 7.25 -3.18 -7.60
CA ALA A 186 8.41 -3.94 -7.18
C ALA A 186 9.68 -3.23 -7.62
N VAL A 187 10.58 -2.99 -6.68
CA VAL A 187 11.88 -2.36 -6.94
C VAL A 187 12.94 -3.44 -6.78
N GLY A 188 13.80 -3.58 -7.78
CA GLY A 188 14.77 -4.66 -7.79
C GLY A 188 15.79 -4.58 -8.89
N PHE A 189 16.77 -5.49 -8.85
CA PHE A 189 17.80 -5.59 -9.87
C PHE A 189 17.28 -6.41 -11.06
N CYS A 190 17.28 -5.82 -12.26
CA CYS A 190 16.85 -6.50 -13.47
C CYS A 190 18.03 -7.12 -14.19
N HIS A 191 18.10 -8.46 -14.24
CA HIS A 191 19.21 -9.19 -14.86
C HIS A 191 19.29 -8.95 -16.38
N LEU A 192 18.16 -8.76 -17.05
CA LEU A 192 18.12 -8.46 -18.49
C LEU A 192 18.78 -7.12 -18.84
N ARG A 193 18.71 -6.13 -17.94
CA ARG A 193 19.26 -4.78 -18.16
C ARG A 193 20.53 -4.50 -17.36
N GLY A 194 20.89 -5.39 -16.44
CA GLY A 194 22.03 -5.22 -15.53
C GLY A 194 21.92 -4.00 -14.62
N ALA A 195 20.70 -3.57 -14.26
CA ALA A 195 20.48 -2.33 -13.51
C ALA A 195 19.24 -2.40 -12.62
N MET A 196 19.21 -1.53 -11.61
CA MET A 196 18.04 -1.32 -10.75
C MET A 196 16.87 -0.74 -11.55
N ARG A 197 15.67 -1.29 -11.33
CA ARG A 197 14.43 -0.90 -12.00
C ARG A 197 13.23 -1.05 -11.07
N SER A 198 12.19 -0.28 -11.37
CA SER A 198 10.87 -0.42 -10.78
C SER A 198 9.92 -1.09 -11.77
N PHE A 199 9.05 -1.96 -11.27
CA PHE A 199 8.10 -2.75 -12.04
C PHE A 199 6.73 -2.57 -11.43
N ARG A 200 5.81 -1.96 -12.18
CA ARG A 200 4.41 -1.86 -11.75
C ARG A 200 3.74 -3.23 -11.75
N LEU A 201 3.04 -3.56 -10.66
CA LEU A 201 2.42 -4.87 -10.52
C LEU A 201 1.26 -5.11 -11.50
N ASP A 202 0.53 -4.06 -11.87
CA ASP A 202 -0.58 -4.11 -12.85
C ASP A 202 -0.16 -4.51 -14.27
N ARG A 203 1.13 -4.40 -14.58
CA ARG A 203 1.72 -4.81 -15.88
C ARG A 203 2.31 -6.22 -15.86
N ILE A 204 2.23 -6.92 -14.73
CA ILE A 204 2.73 -8.28 -14.59
C ILE A 204 1.62 -9.25 -14.98
N SER A 205 1.82 -10.01 -16.06
CA SER A 205 0.89 -11.07 -16.47
C SER A 205 1.18 -12.40 -15.80
N GLY A 206 2.41 -12.61 -15.31
CA GLY A 206 2.80 -13.80 -14.57
C GLY A 206 4.06 -13.56 -13.74
N VAL A 207 4.11 -14.18 -12.56
CA VAL A 207 5.30 -14.20 -11.71
C VAL A 207 5.48 -15.59 -11.11
N HIS A 208 6.73 -16.04 -11.05
CA HIS A 208 7.10 -17.29 -10.40
C HIS A 208 8.46 -17.16 -9.70
N LEU A 209 8.63 -17.90 -8.61
CA LEU A 209 9.88 -17.98 -7.87
C LEU A 209 10.91 -18.80 -8.65
N LEU A 210 12.15 -18.34 -8.66
CA LEU A 210 13.30 -19.10 -9.17
C LEU A 210 14.15 -19.58 -8.01
N ASP A 211 14.98 -20.60 -8.26
CA ASP A 211 15.87 -21.20 -7.25
C ASP A 211 17.09 -20.34 -6.91
N ASP A 212 17.38 -19.35 -7.75
CA ASP A 212 18.43 -18.37 -7.49
C ASP A 212 18.09 -17.49 -6.27
N THR A 213 19.12 -17.19 -5.48
CA THR A 213 19.05 -16.25 -4.35
C THR A 213 19.94 -15.05 -4.60
N PHE A 214 19.59 -13.90 -4.04
CA PHE A 214 20.38 -12.67 -4.13
C PHE A 214 20.69 -12.12 -2.73
N LEU A 215 21.63 -11.19 -2.65
CA LEU A 215 21.90 -10.43 -1.43
C LEU A 215 21.36 -9.01 -1.60
N ARG A 216 20.46 -8.60 -0.70
CA ARG A 216 19.97 -7.23 -0.68
C ARG A 216 21.02 -6.31 -0.05
N PRO A 217 21.37 -5.17 -0.67
CA PRO A 217 22.27 -4.20 -0.04
C PRO A 217 21.67 -3.68 1.28
N ALA A 218 22.49 -3.62 2.34
CA ALA A 218 22.03 -3.36 3.71
C ALA A 218 21.33 -2.00 3.89
N HIS A 219 21.67 -1.00 3.06
CA HIS A 219 21.13 0.36 3.13
C HIS A 219 20.19 0.70 1.98
N PHE A 220 19.72 -0.29 1.22
CA PHE A 220 18.82 -0.03 0.10
C PHE A 220 17.41 0.28 0.58
N ASN A 221 16.93 1.49 0.31
CA ASN A 221 15.53 1.88 0.52
C ASN A 221 14.78 1.85 -0.81
N ALA A 222 13.85 0.91 -0.96
CA ALA A 222 13.03 0.78 -2.16
C ALA A 222 12.11 1.99 -2.38
N ALA A 223 11.62 2.63 -1.32
CA ALA A 223 10.74 3.80 -1.42
C ALA A 223 11.50 5.05 -1.88
N ASP A 224 12.73 5.25 -1.36
CA ASP A 224 13.60 6.34 -1.80
C ASP A 224 14.01 6.12 -3.26
N PHE A 225 14.44 4.90 -3.60
CA PHE A 225 14.75 4.55 -4.99
C PHE A 225 13.55 4.73 -5.90
N LEU A 226 12.33 4.35 -5.51
CA LEU A 226 11.14 4.56 -6.34
C LEU A 226 10.84 6.06 -6.49
N SER A 227 10.94 6.84 -5.42
CA SER A 227 10.71 8.29 -5.45
C SER A 227 11.73 9.00 -6.35
N GLU A 228 13.01 8.70 -6.17
CA GLU A 228 14.10 9.20 -7.02
C GLU A 228 13.99 8.68 -8.45
N SER A 229 13.66 7.39 -8.64
CA SER A 229 13.46 6.80 -9.97
C SER A 229 12.30 7.46 -10.68
N LEU A 230 11.17 7.72 -10.02
CA LEU A 230 10.06 8.44 -10.63
C LEU A 230 10.42 9.88 -11.00
N MET A 231 11.41 10.48 -10.32
CA MET A 231 12.02 11.76 -10.70
C MET A 231 13.12 11.61 -11.76
N TYR A 232 13.73 10.42 -11.89
CA TYR A 232 14.85 10.06 -12.78
C TYR A 232 14.57 8.77 -13.56
N TRP A 233 13.85 8.87 -14.67
CA TRP A 233 13.70 7.77 -15.63
C TRP A 233 14.68 7.89 -16.81
N GLY A 234 15.88 7.28 -16.70
CA GLY A 234 16.76 7.02 -17.86
C GLY A 234 17.17 8.25 -18.68
N PRO A 235 17.52 8.12 -19.99
CA PRO A 235 17.68 9.27 -20.88
C PRO A 235 16.30 9.90 -21.07
N THR A 236 15.95 10.72 -20.09
CA THR A 236 14.79 11.56 -20.08
C THR A 236 14.95 12.57 -21.19
N HIS A 237 13.91 12.66 -22.03
CA HIS A 237 13.82 13.70 -23.02
C HIS A 237 13.31 14.96 -22.31
N GLU A 238 14.01 16.07 -22.52
CA GLU A 238 13.52 17.36 -22.09
C GLU A 238 12.25 17.69 -22.87
N VAL A 239 11.19 17.94 -22.12
CA VAL A 239 9.90 18.37 -22.62
C VAL A 239 9.70 19.81 -22.17
N SER A 240 9.50 20.67 -23.15
CA SER A 240 9.10 22.06 -22.92
C SER A 240 7.75 22.28 -23.58
N LEU A 241 6.77 22.75 -22.82
CA LEU A 241 5.43 23.01 -23.32
C LEU A 241 4.82 24.23 -22.65
N VAL A 242 3.96 24.94 -23.37
CA VAL A 242 3.18 26.07 -22.86
C VAL A 242 1.75 25.61 -22.62
N LEU A 243 1.29 25.72 -21.38
CA LEU A 243 -0.10 25.50 -21.00
C LEU A 243 -0.87 26.81 -21.13
N HIS A 244 -1.88 26.86 -22.00
CA HIS A 244 -2.71 28.03 -22.19
C HIS A 244 -3.81 28.06 -21.12
N ILE A 245 -3.42 28.46 -19.90
CA ILE A 245 -4.32 28.60 -18.76
C ILE A 245 -4.31 30.02 -18.21
N ASP A 246 -5.42 30.43 -17.62
CA ASP A 246 -5.49 31.63 -16.79
C ASP A 246 -4.85 31.36 -15.42
N HIS A 247 -4.19 32.39 -14.87
CA HIS A 247 -3.43 32.37 -13.61
C HIS A 247 -4.15 31.71 -12.41
N ALA A 248 -5.48 31.75 -12.39
CA ALA A 248 -6.31 31.20 -11.31
C ALA A 248 -6.31 29.66 -11.22
N VAL A 249 -5.82 28.95 -12.24
CA VAL A 249 -5.82 27.47 -12.31
C VAL A 249 -4.43 26.87 -12.00
N SER A 250 -3.40 27.70 -11.74
CA SER A 250 -2.04 27.22 -11.46
C SER A 250 -1.97 26.31 -10.23
N ALA A 251 -2.68 26.63 -9.15
CA ALA A 251 -2.67 25.85 -7.91
C ALA A 251 -3.34 24.46 -8.08
N ASP A 252 -4.36 24.36 -8.92
CA ASP A 252 -5.00 23.08 -9.29
C ASP A 252 -4.09 22.26 -10.23
N VAL A 253 -3.29 22.96 -11.04
CA VAL A 253 -2.29 22.38 -11.96
C VAL A 253 -0.95 22.08 -11.29
N GLU A 254 -0.69 22.57 -10.09
CA GLU A 254 0.42 22.13 -9.25
C GLU A 254 0.00 20.93 -8.40
N ASN A 255 -1.18 20.99 -7.77
CA ASN A 255 -1.67 19.92 -6.89
C ASN A 255 -2.07 18.64 -7.62
N ARG A 256 -2.57 18.71 -8.85
CA ARG A 256 -2.87 17.52 -9.66
C ARG A 256 -1.62 16.87 -10.27
N PHE A 257 -0.45 17.50 -10.20
CA PHE A 257 0.64 17.17 -11.11
C PHE A 257 2.02 17.10 -10.42
N PHE A 258 2.33 15.90 -9.92
CA PHE A 258 3.60 15.56 -9.25
C PHE A 258 4.83 15.53 -10.16
N CYS A 259 4.66 15.67 -11.48
CA CYS A 259 5.72 15.54 -12.49
C CYS A 259 6.07 16.89 -13.14
N ALA A 260 5.36 17.94 -12.78
CA ALA A 260 5.63 19.26 -13.31
C ALA A 260 6.82 19.84 -12.56
N GLY A 261 7.91 20.13 -13.26
CA GLY A 261 8.90 21.07 -12.74
C GLY A 261 8.23 22.43 -12.42
N PRO A 262 8.97 23.37 -11.81
CA PRO A 262 8.41 24.70 -11.54
C PRO A 262 7.83 25.31 -12.82
N PHE A 263 6.62 25.88 -12.70
CA PHE A 263 6.00 26.60 -13.80
C PHE A 263 6.62 27.99 -13.90
N GLU A 264 7.03 28.37 -15.11
CA GLU A 264 7.48 29.73 -15.41
C GLU A 264 6.38 30.49 -16.14
N GLU A 265 6.06 31.70 -15.71
CA GLU A 265 5.09 32.53 -16.42
C GLU A 265 5.67 33.02 -17.75
N VAL A 266 4.93 32.81 -18.83
CA VAL A 266 5.29 33.28 -20.18
C VAL A 266 4.10 33.98 -20.82
N GLU A 267 4.37 34.78 -21.86
CA GLU A 267 3.32 35.46 -22.61
C GLU A 267 2.37 34.42 -23.24
N GLY A 268 1.12 34.38 -22.75
CA GLY A 268 0.09 33.47 -23.25
C GLY A 268 -0.05 32.13 -22.49
N GLY A 269 0.58 31.96 -21.32
CA GLY A 269 0.34 30.80 -20.46
C GLY A 269 1.44 30.49 -19.43
N LEU A 270 1.48 29.24 -18.98
CA LEU A 270 2.54 28.73 -18.11
C LEU A 270 3.48 27.82 -18.89
N LEU A 271 4.77 28.11 -18.86
CA LEU A 271 5.81 27.25 -19.40
C LEU A 271 6.11 26.15 -18.38
N LEU A 272 5.98 24.91 -18.84
CA LEU A 272 6.39 23.74 -18.10
C LEU A 272 7.65 23.15 -18.75
N ASN A 273 8.74 23.16 -17.98
CA ASN A 273 9.94 22.40 -18.29
C ASN A 273 9.97 21.15 -17.43
N THR A 274 9.84 20.00 -18.09
CA THR A 274 9.84 18.70 -17.42
C THR A 274 10.62 17.68 -18.23
N ARG A 275 10.74 16.48 -17.69
CA ARG A 275 11.52 15.39 -18.23
C ARG A 275 10.63 14.16 -18.28
N THR A 276 10.54 13.51 -19.43
CA THR A 276 9.76 12.29 -19.60
C THR A 276 10.59 11.18 -20.25
N ASP A 277 10.33 9.93 -19.89
CA ASP A 277 10.93 8.76 -20.52
C ASP A 277 10.01 8.08 -21.55
N SER A 278 8.75 8.54 -21.63
CA SER A 278 7.71 7.94 -22.44
C SER A 278 6.79 9.02 -23.00
N PHE A 279 6.97 9.31 -24.30
CA PHE A 279 6.11 10.23 -25.03
C PHE A 279 4.68 9.76 -25.11
N GLU A 280 4.43 8.45 -25.18
CA GLU A 280 3.10 7.87 -25.23
C GLU A 280 2.31 8.12 -23.94
N TRP A 281 2.94 7.85 -22.80
CA TRP A 281 2.32 8.13 -21.50
C TRP A 281 2.07 9.63 -21.32
N PHE A 282 3.06 10.46 -21.68
CA PHE A 282 2.94 11.91 -21.57
C PHE A 282 1.88 12.48 -22.52
N ALA A 283 1.69 11.89 -23.70
CA ALA A 283 0.64 12.25 -24.65
C ALA A 283 -0.76 11.89 -24.12
N TYR A 284 -0.94 10.69 -23.55
CA TYR A 284 -2.20 10.29 -22.90
C TYR A 284 -2.55 11.21 -21.72
N TRP A 285 -1.54 11.65 -20.98
CA TRP A 285 -1.70 12.61 -19.90
C TRP A 285 -2.14 13.99 -20.43
N LEU A 286 -1.45 14.51 -21.44
CA LEU A 286 -1.80 15.79 -22.08
C LEU A 286 -3.22 15.77 -22.65
N ALA A 287 -3.69 14.64 -23.18
CA ALA A 287 -5.03 14.49 -23.74
C ALA A 287 -6.17 14.60 -22.69
N GLN A 288 -5.86 14.40 -21.41
CA GLN A 288 -6.83 14.57 -20.32
C GLN A 288 -6.97 16.02 -19.85
N LEU A 289 -6.08 16.91 -20.30
CA LEU A 289 -6.14 18.31 -19.91
C LEU A 289 -7.35 18.98 -20.58
N PRO A 290 -8.18 19.70 -19.80
CA PRO A 290 -9.37 20.37 -20.34
C PRO A 290 -9.03 21.66 -21.11
N PHE A 291 -7.75 22.02 -21.18
CA PHE A 291 -7.25 23.26 -21.77
C PHE A 291 -6.21 22.99 -22.85
N ARG A 292 -5.97 24.00 -23.69
CA ARG A 292 -5.02 23.92 -24.79
C ARG A 292 -3.58 23.95 -24.27
N PHE A 293 -2.70 23.25 -24.97
CA PHE A 293 -1.27 23.28 -24.72
C PHE A 293 -0.52 23.33 -26.05
N THR A 294 0.68 23.89 -26.02
CA THR A 294 1.62 23.93 -27.15
C THR A 294 2.89 23.19 -26.78
N VAL A 295 3.20 22.09 -27.48
CA VAL A 295 4.45 21.37 -27.29
C VAL A 295 5.57 22.07 -28.06
N LEU A 296 6.56 22.62 -27.35
CA LEU A 296 7.73 23.26 -27.95
C LEU A 296 8.73 22.18 -28.39
N LYS A 297 9.11 21.28 -27.47
CA LYS A 297 10.02 20.14 -27.69
C LYS A 297 9.67 18.98 -26.75
N PRO A 298 10.03 17.73 -27.09
CA PRO A 298 10.65 17.28 -28.34
C PRO A 298 9.60 16.87 -29.39
N ASP A 299 10.00 16.74 -30.65
CA ASP A 299 9.08 16.34 -31.74
C ASP A 299 8.54 14.91 -31.58
N GLY A 300 9.26 14.05 -30.86
CA GLY A 300 8.77 12.72 -30.50
C GLY A 300 7.48 12.75 -29.68
N LEU A 301 7.29 13.78 -28.85
CA LEU A 301 6.04 13.98 -28.11
C LEU A 301 4.88 14.39 -29.03
N LYS A 302 5.16 15.24 -30.03
CA LYS A 302 4.16 15.61 -31.05
C LYS A 302 3.72 14.40 -31.87
N ALA A 303 4.65 13.49 -32.20
CA ALA A 303 4.35 12.25 -32.91
C ALA A 303 3.42 11.35 -32.09
N ALA A 304 3.75 11.11 -30.80
CA ALA A 304 2.92 10.30 -29.91
C ALA A 304 1.51 10.89 -29.70
N LEU A 305 1.39 12.21 -29.59
CA LEU A 305 0.09 12.90 -29.51
C LEU A 305 -0.77 12.68 -30.76
N ARG A 306 -0.17 12.75 -31.96
CA ARG A 306 -0.88 12.51 -33.22
C ARG A 306 -1.33 11.06 -33.34
N GLU A 307 -0.47 10.12 -32.97
CA GLU A 307 -0.80 8.70 -32.96
C GLU A 307 -1.97 8.41 -32.02
N HIS A 308 -1.93 8.97 -30.80
CA HIS A 308 -3.01 8.83 -29.83
C HIS A 308 -4.32 9.46 -30.33
N ALA A 309 -4.27 10.66 -30.91
CA ALA A 309 -5.43 11.33 -31.49
C ALA A 309 -6.04 10.51 -32.63
N ASN A 310 -5.21 9.96 -33.53
CA ASN A 310 -5.67 9.11 -34.62
C ASN A 310 -6.32 7.82 -34.10
N HIS A 311 -5.76 7.21 -33.05
CA HIS A 311 -6.36 6.03 -32.42
C HIS A 311 -7.74 6.34 -31.82
N LEU A 312 -7.89 7.48 -31.13
CA LEU A 312 -9.18 7.91 -30.59
C LEU A 312 -10.19 8.21 -31.70
N LEU A 313 -9.78 8.91 -32.75
CA LEU A 313 -10.63 9.20 -33.91
C LEU A 313 -11.09 7.91 -34.61
N ALA A 314 -10.17 6.99 -34.88
CA ALA A 314 -10.51 5.69 -35.47
C ALA A 314 -11.48 4.89 -34.57
N SER A 315 -11.29 4.94 -33.25
CA SER A 315 -12.19 4.28 -32.28
C SER A 315 -13.60 4.88 -32.30
N CYS A 316 -13.73 6.20 -32.52
CA CYS A 316 -15.03 6.85 -32.70
C CYS A 316 -15.70 6.47 -34.03
N GLU A 317 -14.92 6.27 -35.10
CA GLU A 317 -15.44 5.89 -36.42
C GLU A 317 -15.88 4.41 -36.49
N THR A 318 -15.31 3.55 -35.64
CA THR A 318 -15.63 2.10 -35.58
C THR A 318 -16.96 1.80 -34.85
N ALA A 319 -17.61 2.82 -34.27
CA ALA A 319 -18.80 2.70 -33.42
C ALA A 319 -20.07 2.16 -34.12
N SER A 320 -20.08 1.98 -35.45
CA SER A 320 -21.24 1.43 -36.18
C SER A 320 -21.40 -0.10 -36.11
N SER A 321 -20.59 -0.83 -35.33
CA SER A 321 -20.58 -2.31 -35.36
C SER A 321 -20.99 -3.03 -34.07
N TYR A 322 -21.29 -2.31 -32.98
CA TYR A 322 -21.77 -2.93 -31.74
C TYR A 322 -23.24 -2.58 -31.47
N PRO A 323 -24.15 -3.56 -31.39
CA PRO A 323 -25.54 -3.30 -31.04
C PRO A 323 -25.60 -2.89 -29.57
N ILE A 324 -25.80 -1.59 -29.33
CA ILE A 324 -26.25 -1.10 -28.03
C ILE A 324 -27.77 -1.21 -28.07
N ASP A 325 -28.29 -2.35 -27.61
CA ASP A 325 -29.71 -2.44 -27.25
C ASP A 325 -29.94 -1.40 -26.14
N THR A 326 -30.63 -0.33 -26.51
CA THR A 326 -31.02 0.72 -25.58
C THR A 326 -32.33 0.25 -24.92
N PRO A 327 -32.44 0.22 -23.59
CA PRO A 327 -33.67 -0.22 -22.90
C PRO A 327 -34.87 0.70 -23.14
#